data_AF-A0AB74BZ95-F1
#
_entry.id   AF-A0AB74BZ95-F1
#
_cell.length_a   1.000
_cell.length_b   1.000
_cell.length_c   1.000
_cell.angle_alpha   90.00
_cell.angle_beta   90.00
_cell.angle_gamma   90.00
#
_symmetry.space_group_name_H-M   'P 1'
#
loop_
_entity.id
_entity.type
_entity.pdbx_description
1 polymer ?
#
loop_
_entity_poly.entity_id
_entity_poly.type
_entity_poly.pdbx_seq_one_letter_code
_entity_poly.pdbx_strand_id
1 'polypeptide(L)'
;MFAETIRTKLMPTYEECAEQKGPGTLARMRNLMTQEGARNSVNMLQTSARRVTKGLTSLLESTGADIEALIDTTVDQVSRDYRIAIIDPRVRKLSQQQIELKNKITNIIQTAETEVHLDQHLGLSNHQELSAEILKHEGVANIKDENMQA
;
A
#
# COMPACT_ATOMS: atom_id res chain seq x y z
N MET A 1 -2.45 -29.19 -32.83
CA MET A 1 -3.69 -29.50 -32.06
C MET A 1 -4.84 -29.99 -32.95
N PHE A 2 -5.17 -29.26 -34.03
CA PHE A 2 -6.15 -29.69 -35.04
C PHE A 2 -5.72 -30.94 -35.81
N ALA A 3 -4.52 -30.91 -36.41
CA ALA A 3 -3.94 -32.05 -37.13
C ALA A 3 -3.81 -33.31 -36.26
N GLU A 4 -3.52 -33.13 -34.97
CA GLU A 4 -3.39 -34.24 -34.02
C GLU A 4 -4.74 -34.90 -33.72
N THR A 5 -5.79 -34.10 -33.53
CA THR A 5 -7.15 -34.64 -33.34
C THR A 5 -7.63 -35.35 -34.60
N ILE A 6 -7.29 -34.81 -35.78
CA ILE A 6 -7.60 -35.45 -37.06
C ILE A 6 -6.85 -36.77 -37.21
N ARG A 7 -5.55 -36.79 -36.92
CA ARG A 7 -4.70 -37.97 -36.96
C ARG A 7 -5.24 -39.07 -36.06
N THR A 8 -5.54 -38.77 -34.79
CA THR A 8 -6.07 -39.75 -33.84
C THR A 8 -7.42 -40.31 -34.28
N LYS A 9 -8.29 -39.48 -34.87
CA LYS A 9 -9.61 -39.91 -35.32
C LYS A 9 -9.59 -40.72 -36.62
N LEU A 10 -8.69 -40.40 -37.56
CA LEU A 10 -8.54 -41.14 -38.82
C LEU A 10 -7.64 -42.37 -38.70
N MET A 11 -6.87 -42.53 -37.62
CA MET A 11 -5.94 -43.65 -37.44
C MET A 11 -6.58 -45.03 -37.71
N PRO A 12 -7.78 -45.34 -37.17
CA PRO A 12 -8.40 -46.63 -37.40
C PRO A 12 -8.72 -46.88 -38.88
N THR A 13 -9.17 -45.85 -39.60
CA THR A 13 -9.45 -45.95 -41.04
C THR A 13 -8.18 -46.13 -41.86
N TYR A 14 -7.07 -45.51 -41.44
CA TYR A 14 -5.76 -45.73 -42.07
C TYR A 14 -5.25 -47.15 -41.85
N GLU A 15 -5.43 -47.71 -40.65
CA GLU A 15 -5.10 -49.11 -40.33
C GLU A 15 -5.93 -50.07 -41.19
N GLU A 16 -7.25 -49.86 -41.28
CA GLU A 16 -8.15 -50.67 -42.11
C GLU A 16 -7.81 -50.58 -43.61
N CYS A 17 -7.36 -49.41 -44.08
CA CYS A 17 -6.84 -49.26 -45.43
C CYS A 17 -5.56 -50.08 -45.65
N ALA A 18 -4.63 -50.07 -44.68
CA ALA A 18 -3.36 -50.80 -44.77
C ALA A 18 -3.55 -52.32 -44.86
N GLU A 19 -4.66 -52.84 -44.34
CA GLU A 19 -5.01 -54.26 -44.39
C GLU A 19 -5.62 -54.72 -45.74
N GLN A 20 -6.06 -53.80 -46.61
CA GLN A 20 -6.71 -54.14 -47.87
C GLN A 20 -5.75 -54.79 -48.89
N LYS A 21 -6.11 -55.96 -49.43
CA LYS A 21 -5.29 -56.71 -50.42
C LYS A 21 -6.11 -57.21 -51.61
N GLY A 22 -5.43 -57.47 -52.74
CA GLY A 22 -6.00 -58.07 -53.94
C GLY A 22 -6.62 -57.08 -54.95
N PRO A 23 -7.26 -57.58 -56.02
CA PRO A 23 -7.91 -56.75 -57.03
C PRO A 23 -8.97 -55.83 -56.42
N GLY A 24 -9.05 -54.59 -56.91
CA GLY A 24 -10.01 -53.58 -56.44
C GLY A 24 -9.67 -52.92 -55.09
N THR A 25 -8.50 -53.19 -54.50
CA THR A 25 -8.06 -52.56 -53.24
C THR A 25 -8.17 -51.03 -53.25
N LEU A 26 -7.76 -50.38 -54.34
CA LEU A 26 -7.80 -48.92 -54.44
C LEU A 26 -9.24 -48.37 -54.35
N ALA A 27 -10.21 -49.08 -54.94
CA ALA A 27 -11.62 -48.69 -54.87
C ALA A 27 -12.19 -48.88 -53.45
N ARG A 28 -11.81 -49.97 -52.77
CA ARG A 28 -12.20 -50.23 -51.38
C ARG A 28 -11.62 -49.19 -50.41
N MET A 29 -10.31 -48.92 -50.50
CA MET A 29 -9.64 -47.87 -49.71
C MET A 29 -10.30 -46.51 -49.94
N ARG A 30 -10.60 -46.15 -51.20
CA ARG A 30 -11.30 -44.89 -51.52
C ARG A 30 -12.66 -44.84 -50.84
N ASN A 31 -13.47 -45.90 -50.94
CA ASN A 31 -14.79 -45.95 -50.33
C ASN A 31 -14.73 -45.83 -48.81
N LEU A 32 -13.79 -46.50 -48.15
CA LEU A 32 -13.56 -46.39 -46.71
C LEU A 32 -13.26 -44.94 -46.30
N MET A 33 -12.28 -44.31 -46.95
CA MET A 33 -11.89 -42.93 -46.67
C MET A 33 -13.02 -41.93 -46.96
N THR A 34 -13.77 -42.12 -48.05
CA THR A 34 -14.90 -41.26 -48.39
C THR A 34 -16.05 -41.42 -47.40
N GLN A 35 -16.36 -42.64 -46.97
CA GLN A 35 -17.40 -42.91 -45.99
C GLN A 35 -17.05 -42.33 -44.63
N GLU A 36 -15.80 -42.46 -44.20
CA GLU A 36 -15.31 -41.87 -42.95
C GLU A 36 -15.35 -40.35 -43.00
N GLY A 37 -14.87 -39.75 -44.09
CA GLY A 37 -14.94 -38.30 -44.31
C GLY A 37 -16.37 -37.77 -44.27
N ALA A 38 -17.31 -38.48 -44.89
CA ALA A 38 -18.73 -38.10 -44.88
C ALA A 38 -19.37 -38.22 -43.49
N ARG A 39 -18.98 -39.23 -42.69
CA ARG A 39 -19.54 -39.47 -41.36
C ARG A 39 -18.98 -38.53 -40.29
N ASN A 40 -17.67 -38.31 -40.30
CA ASN A 40 -16.97 -37.76 -39.13
C ASN A 40 -16.32 -36.39 -39.35
N SER A 41 -16.26 -35.85 -40.58
CA SER A 41 -15.61 -34.55 -40.85
C SER A 41 -16.14 -33.41 -39.97
N VAL A 42 -17.46 -33.22 -39.91
CA VAL A 42 -18.08 -32.15 -39.10
C VAL A 42 -17.78 -32.33 -37.62
N ASN A 43 -17.89 -33.55 -37.09
CA ASN A 43 -17.61 -33.85 -35.69
C ASN A 43 -16.14 -33.60 -35.33
N MET A 44 -15.21 -33.98 -36.22
CA MET A 44 -13.78 -33.77 -36.05
C MET A 44 -13.41 -32.29 -36.06
N LEU A 45 -13.99 -31.52 -36.98
CA LEU A 45 -13.84 -30.06 -37.03
C LEU A 45 -14.37 -29.41 -35.74
N GLN A 46 -15.59 -29.75 -35.33
CA GLN A 46 -16.21 -29.20 -34.11
C GLN A 46 -15.42 -29.54 -32.85
N THR A 47 -14.97 -30.80 -32.72
CA THR A 47 -14.16 -31.23 -31.56
C THR A 47 -12.83 -30.49 -31.51
N SER A 48 -12.19 -30.31 -32.67
CA SER A 48 -10.93 -29.58 -32.76
C SER A 48 -11.11 -28.09 -32.45
N ALA A 49 -12.15 -27.46 -32.99
CA ALA A 49 -12.51 -26.08 -32.69
C ALA A 49 -12.78 -25.89 -31.19
N ARG A 50 -13.60 -26.76 -30.57
CA ARG A 50 -13.89 -26.71 -29.12
C ARG A 50 -12.63 -26.83 -28.27
N ARG A 51 -11.69 -27.71 -28.65
CA ARG A 51 -10.41 -27.86 -27.96
C ARG A 51 -9.56 -26.60 -28.06
N VAL A 52 -9.47 -26.01 -29.25
CA VAL A 52 -8.75 -24.74 -29.46
C VAL A 52 -9.39 -23.63 -28.64
N THR A 53 -10.72 -23.49 -28.67
CA THR A 53 -11.43 -22.51 -27.85
C THR A 53 -11.15 -22.70 -26.37
N LYS A 54 -11.24 -23.93 -25.85
CA LYS A 54 -10.93 -24.20 -24.44
C LYS A 54 -9.48 -23.86 -24.09
N GLY A 55 -8.54 -24.19 -24.97
CA GLY A 55 -7.12 -23.86 -24.79
C GLY A 55 -6.88 -22.35 -24.77
N LEU A 56 -7.52 -21.62 -25.68
CA LEU A 56 -7.42 -20.15 -25.73
C LEU A 56 -8.06 -19.49 -24.51
N THR A 57 -9.23 -19.97 -24.06
CA THR A 57 -9.87 -19.48 -22.83
C THR A 57 -8.99 -19.73 -21.61
N SER A 58 -8.44 -20.93 -21.47
CA SER A 58 -7.54 -21.26 -20.35
C SER A 58 -6.26 -20.42 -20.38
N LEU A 59 -5.70 -20.17 -21.57
CA LEU A 59 -4.54 -19.30 -21.72
C LEU A 59 -4.87 -17.85 -21.35
N LEU A 60 -6.05 -17.36 -21.76
CA LEU A 60 -6.52 -16.03 -21.41
C LEU A 60 -6.70 -15.89 -19.88
N GLU A 61 -7.35 -16.86 -19.24
CA GLU A 61 -7.54 -16.90 -17.79
C GLU A 61 -6.19 -16.92 -17.04
N SER A 62 -5.26 -17.78 -17.46
CA SER A 62 -3.93 -17.88 -16.85
C SER A 62 -3.14 -16.58 -17.02
N THR A 63 -3.16 -16.00 -18.23
CA THR A 63 -2.46 -14.74 -18.51
C THR A 63 -3.05 -13.59 -17.68
N GLY A 64 -4.38 -13.55 -17.52
CA GLY A 64 -5.04 -12.58 -16.67
C GLY A 64 -4.59 -12.67 -15.21
N ALA A 65 -4.55 -13.89 -14.65
CA ALA A 65 -4.10 -14.14 -13.29
C ALA A 65 -2.62 -13.76 -13.09
N ASP A 66 -1.75 -14.07 -14.06
CA ASP A 66 -0.33 -13.72 -14.00
C ASP A 66 -0.12 -12.19 -14.01
N ILE A 67 -0.90 -11.46 -14.81
CA ILE A 67 -0.87 -9.99 -14.86
C ILE A 67 -1.34 -9.41 -13.52
N GLU A 68 -2.43 -9.92 -12.96
CA GLU A 68 -2.97 -9.46 -11.67
C GLU A 68 -1.95 -9.65 -10.54
N ALA A 69 -1.33 -10.83 -10.45
CA ALA A 69 -0.29 -11.12 -9.46
C ALA A 69 0.94 -10.20 -9.61
N LEU A 70 1.31 -9.86 -10.85
CA LEU A 70 2.43 -8.96 -11.13
C LEU A 70 2.10 -7.51 -10.74
N ILE A 71 0.86 -7.07 -11.01
CA ILE A 71 0.38 -5.75 -10.60
C ILE A 71 0.40 -5.65 -9.07
N ASP A 72 -0.19 -6.61 -8.37
CA ASP A 72 -0.25 -6.63 -6.90
C ASP A 72 1.16 -6.56 -6.30
N THR A 73 2.07 -7.40 -6.79
CA THR A 73 3.46 -7.43 -6.33
C THR A 73 4.15 -6.08 -6.56
N THR A 74 3.91 -5.45 -7.70
CA THR A 74 4.50 -4.15 -8.06
C THR A 74 3.94 -3.03 -7.19
N VAL A 75 2.62 -2.99 -6.97
CA VAL A 75 1.96 -2.00 -6.12
C VAL A 75 2.45 -2.12 -4.68
N ASP A 76 2.61 -3.35 -4.18
CA ASP A 76 3.14 -3.63 -2.85
C ASP A 76 4.59 -3.15 -2.71
N GLN A 77 5.43 -3.40 -3.71
CA GLN A 77 6.82 -2.92 -3.72
C GLN A 77 6.87 -1.40 -3.71
N VAL A 78 6.15 -0.74 -4.62
CA VAL A 78 6.11 0.72 -4.71
C VAL A 78 5.57 1.34 -3.43
N SER A 79 4.55 0.75 -2.83
CA SER A 79 3.96 1.23 -1.56
C SER A 79 4.96 1.13 -0.41
N ARG A 80 5.71 0.02 -0.32
CA ARG A 80 6.79 -0.14 0.66
C ARG A 80 7.90 0.88 0.45
N ASP A 81 8.35 1.04 -0.79
CA ASP A 81 9.42 1.98 -1.13
C ASP A 81 9.02 3.42 -0.83
N TYR A 82 7.79 3.80 -1.20
CA TYR A 82 7.24 5.12 -0.88
C TYR A 82 7.17 5.36 0.63
N ARG A 83 6.71 4.36 1.40
CA ARG A 83 6.65 4.45 2.85
C ARG A 83 8.04 4.65 3.46
N ILE A 84 9.01 3.85 3.06
CA ILE A 84 10.38 3.89 3.58
C ILE A 84 11.10 5.18 3.17
N ALA A 85 10.94 5.62 1.92
CA ALA A 85 11.66 6.77 1.38
C ALA A 85 11.06 8.11 1.77
N ILE A 86 9.72 8.19 1.89
CA ILE A 86 9.01 9.47 2.07
C ILE A 86 8.33 9.58 3.42
N ILE A 87 7.60 8.55 3.85
CA ILE A 87 6.75 8.63 5.04
C ILE A 87 7.59 8.47 6.31
N ASP A 88 8.35 7.40 6.43
CA ASP A 88 9.10 7.08 7.65
C ASP A 88 10.10 8.18 8.05
N PRO A 89 10.86 8.82 7.14
CA PRO A 89 11.77 9.91 7.50
C PRO A 89 11.02 11.13 8.04
N ARG A 90 9.84 11.43 7.48
CA ARG A 90 8.99 12.54 7.97
C ARG A 90 8.44 12.24 9.35
N VAL A 91 7.96 11.02 9.58
CA VAL A 91 7.47 10.58 10.90
C VAL A 91 8.59 10.69 11.93
N ARG A 92 9.79 10.18 11.63
CA ARG A 92 10.95 10.28 12.53
C ARG A 92 11.31 11.73 12.85
N LYS A 93 11.37 12.59 11.83
CA LYS A 93 11.68 14.02 12.01
C LYS A 93 10.65 14.69 12.92
N LEU A 94 9.36 14.44 12.70
CA LEU A 94 8.29 15.01 13.52
C LEU A 94 8.40 14.53 14.98
N SER A 95 8.62 13.23 15.20
CA SER A 95 8.80 12.68 16.56
C SER A 95 10.00 13.32 17.26
N GLN A 96 11.10 13.55 16.56
CA GLN A 96 12.26 14.20 17.14
C GLN A 96 11.98 15.67 17.51
N GLN A 97 11.29 16.40 16.63
CA GLN A 97 10.86 17.77 16.92
C GLN A 97 9.91 17.84 18.13
N GLN A 98 9.03 16.86 18.31
CA GLN A 98 8.16 16.78 19.49
C GLN A 98 8.95 16.53 20.78
N ILE A 99 9.96 15.64 20.74
CA ILE A 99 10.83 15.39 21.90
C ILE A 99 11.61 16.66 22.26
N GLU A 100 12.20 17.33 21.28
CA GLU A 100 12.94 18.59 21.49
C GLU A 100 12.04 19.68 22.09
N LEU A 101 10.82 19.82 21.58
CA LEU A 101 9.85 20.79 22.11
C LEU A 101 9.47 20.46 23.55
N LYS A 102 9.19 19.19 23.85
CA LYS A 102 8.85 18.75 25.21
C LYS A 102 9.98 19.08 26.19
N ASN A 103 11.22 18.78 25.82
CA ASN A 103 12.38 19.07 26.66
C ASN A 103 12.55 20.58 26.89
N LYS A 104 12.36 21.42 25.86
CA LYS A 104 12.39 22.88 26.01
C LYS A 104 11.31 23.37 26.97
N ILE A 105 10.08 22.88 26.84
CA ILE A 105 8.98 23.25 27.74
C ILE A 105 9.30 22.82 29.18
N THR A 106 9.77 21.60 29.39
CA THR A 106 10.18 21.12 30.72
C THR A 106 11.26 22.01 31.33
N ASN A 107 12.27 22.41 30.56
CA ASN A 107 13.33 23.30 31.05
C ASN A 107 12.78 24.69 31.42
N ILE A 108 11.86 25.25 30.63
CA ILE A 108 11.20 26.52 30.93
C ILE A 108 10.42 26.41 32.26
N ILE A 109 9.65 25.33 32.43
CA ILE A 109 8.89 25.09 33.67
C ILE A 109 9.85 24.98 34.86
N GLN A 110 10.91 24.19 34.76
CA GLN A 110 11.90 24.05 35.84
C GLN A 110 12.57 25.38 36.17
N THR A 111 12.92 26.18 35.17
CA THR A 111 13.55 27.49 35.38
C THR A 111 12.58 28.44 36.09
N ALA A 112 11.33 28.52 35.64
CA ALA A 112 10.30 29.32 36.28
C ALA A 112 10.01 28.86 37.71
N GLU A 113 9.94 27.55 37.95
CA GLU A 113 9.79 26.97 39.29
C GLU A 113 10.97 27.35 40.19
N THR A 114 12.21 27.28 39.68
CA THR A 114 13.38 27.69 40.47
C THR A 114 13.39 29.18 40.77
N GLU A 115 13.02 30.06 39.83
CA GLU A 115 12.91 31.50 40.05
C GLU A 115 11.87 31.83 41.11
N VAL A 116 10.66 31.25 41.01
CA VAL A 116 9.59 31.42 42.00
C VAL A 116 10.04 30.95 43.38
N HIS A 117 10.71 29.80 43.46
CA HIS A 117 11.18 29.27 44.73
C HIS A 117 12.31 30.13 45.32
N LEU A 118 13.17 30.71 44.47
CA LEU A 118 14.22 31.65 44.87
C LEU A 118 13.63 32.95 45.42
N ASP A 119 12.62 33.52 44.75
CA ASP A 119 11.92 34.73 45.19
C ASP A 119 11.22 34.53 46.55
N GLN A 120 10.63 33.35 46.77
CA GLN A 120 10.07 32.96 48.07
C GLN A 120 11.15 32.87 49.17
N HIS A 121 12.33 32.33 48.86
CA HIS A 121 13.43 32.20 49.81
C HIS A 121 14.14 33.53 50.13
N LEU A 122 14.25 34.42 49.14
CA LEU A 122 14.82 35.75 49.31
C LEU A 122 13.84 36.72 49.99
N GLY A 123 12.62 36.29 50.31
CA GLY A 123 11.59 37.12 50.93
C GLY A 123 11.09 38.25 50.00
N LEU A 124 11.39 38.17 48.71
CA LEU A 124 11.03 39.19 47.72
C LEU A 124 9.52 39.21 47.43
N SER A 125 8.80 38.14 47.77
CA SER A 125 7.33 38.10 47.80
C SER A 125 6.72 39.18 48.72
N ASN A 126 7.48 39.66 49.71
CA ASN A 126 7.03 40.71 50.64
C ASN A 126 7.26 42.13 50.08
N HIS A 127 7.82 42.31 48.88
CA HIS A 127 7.98 43.64 48.27
C HIS A 127 6.67 44.29 47.81
N GLN A 128 5.58 43.52 47.67
CA GLN A 128 4.25 44.11 47.52
C GLN A 128 3.74 44.75 48.82
N GLU A 129 4.15 44.24 49.99
CA GLU A 129 3.82 44.87 51.28
C GLU A 129 4.77 46.04 51.61
N LEU A 130 6.07 45.94 51.30
CA LEU A 130 7.00 47.07 51.49
C LEU A 130 6.69 48.28 50.61
N SER A 131 6.20 48.07 49.38
CA SER A 131 5.82 49.18 48.49
C SER A 131 4.56 49.91 48.97
N ALA A 132 3.68 49.23 49.71
CA ALA A 132 2.50 49.83 50.34
C ALA A 132 2.82 50.55 51.67
N GLU A 133 3.84 50.08 52.42
CA GLU A 133 4.28 50.70 53.67
C GLU A 133 5.11 51.98 53.43
N ILE A 134 5.95 52.01 52.39
CA ILE A 134 6.78 53.18 52.03
C ILE A 134 5.88 54.35 51.57
N LEU A 135 4.79 54.07 50.85
CA LEU A 135 3.82 55.09 50.42
C LEU A 135 2.99 55.69 51.57
N LYS A 136 2.89 55.00 52.72
CA LYS A 136 2.25 55.55 53.94
C LYS A 136 3.22 56.43 54.74
N HIS A 137 4.52 56.15 54.70
CA HIS A 137 5.52 56.90 55.48
C HIS A 137 5.94 58.23 54.83
N GLU A 138 5.93 58.34 53.50
CA GLU A 138 6.21 59.62 52.81
C GLU A 138 5.05 60.63 52.89
N GLY A 139 3.84 60.21 53.31
CA GLY A 139 2.67 61.08 53.48
C GLY A 139 2.58 61.83 54.81
N VAL A 140 3.48 61.58 55.78
CA VAL A 140 3.35 62.12 57.17
C VAL A 140 4.48 63.09 57.56
N ALA A 141 5.53 63.23 56.74
CA ALA A 141 6.65 64.14 57.02
C ALA A 141 6.53 65.50 56.29
N ASN A 142 5.43 66.23 56.50
CA ASN A 142 5.43 67.69 56.28
C ASN A 142 4.58 68.41 57.33
N ILE A 143 5.14 68.43 58.55
CA ILE A 143 5.22 69.55 59.48
C ILE A 143 3.95 70.42 59.62
N LYS A 144 3.21 70.16 60.70
CA LYS A 144 2.61 71.22 61.52
C LYS A 144 3.70 71.87 62.39
N ASP A 145 3.45 73.14 62.68
CA ASP A 145 4.03 74.02 63.69
C ASP A 145 5.26 74.85 63.28
N GLU A 146 5.02 76.15 63.04
CA GLU A 146 5.37 77.17 64.04
C GLU A 146 4.64 78.52 63.82
N ASN A 147 3.69 78.76 64.74
CA ASN A 147 3.24 79.98 65.41
C ASN A 147 3.92 81.36 65.15
N MET A 148 3.06 82.40 65.15
CA MET A 148 3.17 83.69 65.88
C MET A 148 3.98 84.89 65.34
N GLN A 149 3.26 86.04 65.31
CA GLN A 149 3.68 87.45 65.50
C GLN A 149 4.43 88.21 64.39
N ALA A 150 3.70 89.12 63.72
CA ALA A 150 3.80 90.58 63.93
C ALA A 150 2.59 91.29 63.31
#